data_AF-A0A7S9D2K1-F1
#
_entry.id   AF-A0A7S9D2K1-F1
#
_cell.length_a   1.000
_cell.length_b   1.000
_cell.length_c   1.000
_cell.angle_alpha   90.00
_cell.angle_beta   90.00
_cell.angle_gamma   90.00
#
_symmetry.space_group_name_H-M   'P 1'
#
loop_
_entity.id
_entity.type
_entity.pdbx_description
1 polymer ?
#
loop_
_entity_poly.entity_id
_entity_poly.type
_entity_poly.pdbx_seq_one_letter_code
_entity_poly.pdbx_strand_id
1 'polypeptide(L)'
;MSALRDDEFGFAPDYDAPVPYMQRTRDYYTAIGYTTPYRWAHYTEAPFQPLKKPLSQSRVTIITTAAPYDPTKGDQGPGAAYNGGAKFYQVYDGDTALPHDLRISHIGYDRKHTTATDNGTWFPLPQLLKAKAAGRIGDVAPRFFGAPTNRSHRVTLDTDAPEILARCLADKADVAVLVPNCPVCHQTTALVARHLEANGIPSVIMGCAKDIIEHAAVPRFLFSDFPLGNSAGKPHDLSSQAQTLELALTLLESASGPQTTMQSPLRWSEDASWKLDYNNVAQLSPEELARRRAEFDKQKEIARGNRAA
;
A
#
# COMPACT_ATOMS: atom_id res chain seq x y z
N MET A 1 10.31 -6.55 38.43
CA MET A 1 9.48 -5.69 39.30
C MET A 1 8.84 -4.51 38.55
N SER A 2 9.20 -4.18 37.30
CA SER A 2 8.52 -3.10 36.53
C SER A 2 7.26 -3.57 35.79
N ALA A 3 7.28 -4.77 35.18
CA ALA A 3 6.15 -5.25 34.37
C ALA A 3 4.80 -5.34 35.11
N LEU A 4 4.81 -5.60 36.43
CA LEU A 4 3.60 -5.67 37.25
C LEU A 4 2.94 -4.29 37.49
N ARG A 5 3.69 -3.18 37.34
CA ARG A 5 3.14 -1.82 37.49
C ARG A 5 2.57 -1.28 36.18
N ASP A 6 3.07 -1.73 35.04
CA ASP A 6 2.61 -1.23 33.73
C ASP A 6 1.18 -1.71 33.43
N ASP A 7 0.81 -2.91 33.90
CA ASP A 7 -0.56 -3.43 33.85
C ASP A 7 -1.55 -2.60 34.69
N GLU A 8 -1.10 -1.97 35.78
CA GLU A 8 -1.95 -1.13 36.64
C GLU A 8 -2.37 0.19 35.97
N PHE A 9 -1.59 0.68 35.00
CA PHE A 9 -1.88 1.91 34.26
C PHE A 9 -2.66 1.69 32.97
N GLY A 10 -2.84 0.43 32.54
CA GLY A 10 -3.53 0.09 31.29
C GLY A 10 -2.76 0.52 30.04
N PHE A 11 -1.43 0.54 30.09
CA PHE A 11 -0.61 0.83 28.91
C PHE A 11 -0.76 -0.27 27.86
N ALA A 12 -0.77 0.13 26.59
CA ALA A 12 -0.70 -0.83 25.50
C ALA A 12 0.68 -1.51 25.49
N PRO A 13 0.78 -2.80 25.12
CA PRO A 13 2.06 -3.47 25.01
C PRO A 13 2.94 -2.84 23.92
N ASP A 14 4.26 -2.88 24.07
CA ASP A 14 5.21 -2.27 23.12
C ASP A 14 4.99 -2.70 21.66
N TYR A 15 4.56 -3.95 21.45
CA TYR A 15 4.28 -4.49 20.11
C TYR A 15 3.00 -3.94 19.47
N ASP A 16 2.16 -3.19 20.20
CA ASP A 16 1.03 -2.45 19.63
C ASP A 16 1.47 -1.13 18.97
N ALA A 17 2.75 -0.76 19.00
CA ALA A 17 3.27 0.27 18.11
C ALA A 17 3.13 -0.14 16.62
N PRO A 18 3.01 0.81 15.67
CA PRO A 18 3.01 0.50 14.24
C PRO A 18 4.22 -0.34 13.85
N VAL A 19 4.01 -1.34 12.97
CA VAL A 19 5.09 -2.23 12.53
C VAL A 19 6.22 -1.42 11.88
N PRO A 20 7.48 -1.53 12.33
CA PRO A 20 8.61 -0.85 11.72
C PRO A 20 9.10 -1.63 10.49
N TYR A 21 8.32 -1.61 9.41
CA TYR A 21 8.52 -2.41 8.20
C TYR A 21 9.93 -2.28 7.61
N MET A 22 10.51 -1.08 7.57
CA MET A 22 11.86 -0.84 7.05
C MET A 22 12.93 -1.56 7.88
N GLN A 23 12.84 -1.46 9.21
CA GLN A 23 13.77 -2.10 10.13
C GLN A 23 13.62 -3.62 10.08
N ARG A 24 12.40 -4.14 10.23
CA ARG A 24 12.15 -5.60 10.20
C ARG A 24 12.55 -6.24 8.88
N THR A 25 12.27 -5.57 7.76
CA THR A 25 12.71 -6.04 6.45
C THR A 25 14.23 -6.08 6.37
N ARG A 26 14.92 -5.04 6.83
CA ARG A 26 16.39 -5.00 6.85
C ARG A 26 16.99 -6.12 7.69
N ASP A 27 16.48 -6.30 8.90
CA ASP A 27 16.98 -7.31 9.85
C ASP A 27 16.75 -8.72 9.31
N TYR A 28 15.54 -8.99 8.80
CA TYR A 28 15.20 -10.26 8.20
C TYR A 28 16.11 -10.62 7.01
N TYR A 29 16.26 -9.71 6.05
CA TYR A 29 17.10 -9.97 4.88
C TYR A 29 18.58 -10.11 5.24
N THR A 30 19.06 -9.37 6.25
CA THR A 30 20.41 -9.53 6.80
C THR A 30 20.59 -10.92 7.40
N ALA A 31 19.62 -11.37 8.21
CA ALA A 31 19.67 -12.67 8.88
C ALA A 31 19.68 -13.86 7.90
N ILE A 32 19.04 -13.73 6.73
CA ILE A 32 19.06 -14.75 5.67
C ILE A 32 20.20 -14.56 4.64
N GLY A 33 21.15 -13.65 4.88
CA GLY A 33 22.37 -13.54 4.07
C GLY A 33 22.31 -12.56 2.89
N TYR A 34 21.43 -11.56 2.93
CA TYR A 34 21.49 -10.41 2.04
C TYR A 34 22.38 -9.32 2.63
N THR A 35 23.41 -8.92 1.89
CA THR A 35 24.46 -8.01 2.40
C THR A 35 24.24 -6.55 2.04
N THR A 36 23.33 -6.26 1.09
CA THR A 36 23.05 -4.89 0.63
C THR A 36 21.64 -4.51 1.07
N PRO A 37 21.46 -3.65 2.09
CA PRO A 37 20.13 -3.20 2.48
C PRO A 37 19.39 -2.52 1.33
N TYR A 38 18.08 -2.75 1.25
CA TYR A 38 17.24 -2.01 0.31
C TYR A 38 17.25 -0.52 0.68
N ARG A 39 17.58 0.33 -0.30
CA ARG A 39 17.54 1.79 -0.12
C ARG A 39 16.11 2.28 -0.35
N TRP A 40 15.45 2.67 0.73
CA TRP A 40 14.15 3.33 0.64
C TRP A 40 14.30 4.75 0.09
N ALA A 41 13.30 5.21 -0.65
CA ALA A 41 13.22 6.62 -1.05
C ALA A 41 13.01 7.48 0.21
N HIS A 42 13.85 8.51 0.36
CA HIS A 42 13.82 9.42 1.51
C HIS A 42 13.75 10.85 1.00
N TYR A 43 12.83 11.63 1.56
CA TYR A 43 12.70 13.06 1.29
C TYR A 43 12.45 13.78 2.61
N THR A 44 12.92 15.02 2.73
CA THR A 44 12.72 15.87 3.91
C THR A 44 11.51 16.79 3.80
N GLU A 45 11.00 16.97 2.58
CA GLU A 45 9.87 17.85 2.27
C GLU A 45 8.98 17.21 1.23
N ALA A 46 7.68 17.53 1.24
CA ALA A 46 6.71 17.05 0.26
C ALA A 46 6.06 18.19 -0.52
N PRO A 47 5.81 18.02 -1.84
CA PRO A 47 4.94 18.92 -2.57
C PRO A 47 3.53 18.83 -1.98
N PHE A 48 2.80 19.94 -2.03
CA PHE A 48 1.43 20.02 -1.53
C PHE A 48 0.58 20.89 -2.43
N GLN A 49 -0.43 20.28 -3.02
CA GLN A 49 -1.45 20.93 -3.82
C GLN A 49 -2.75 20.97 -3.00
N PRO A 50 -3.23 22.17 -2.63
CA PRO A 50 -4.56 22.33 -2.05
C PRO A 50 -5.66 21.92 -3.05
N LEU A 51 -6.80 21.47 -2.53
CA LEU A 51 -7.99 21.23 -3.34
C LEU A 51 -8.39 22.53 -4.07
N LYS A 52 -8.69 22.42 -5.37
CA LYS A 52 -9.11 23.56 -6.20
C LYS A 52 -10.61 23.86 -6.08
N LYS A 53 -11.40 22.87 -5.66
CA LYS A 53 -12.85 22.92 -5.48
C LYS A 53 -13.26 21.86 -4.45
N PRO A 54 -14.46 21.96 -3.85
CA PRO A 54 -14.97 20.95 -2.93
C PRO A 54 -14.99 19.55 -3.55
N LEU A 55 -14.83 18.50 -2.72
CA LEU A 55 -14.85 17.12 -3.23
C LEU A 55 -16.18 16.78 -3.91
N SER A 56 -17.30 17.32 -3.42
CA SER A 56 -18.64 17.20 -4.03
C SER A 56 -18.75 17.76 -5.46
N GLN A 57 -17.74 18.49 -5.94
CA GLN A 57 -17.62 18.96 -7.33
C GLN A 57 -16.40 18.38 -8.05
N SER A 58 -15.62 17.53 -7.37
CA SER A 58 -14.37 16.96 -7.86
C SER A 58 -14.56 15.57 -8.45
N ARG A 59 -13.82 15.30 -9.51
CA ARG A 59 -13.64 13.98 -10.10
C ARG A 59 -12.46 13.27 -9.43
N VAL A 60 -12.73 12.12 -8.81
CA VAL A 60 -11.73 11.33 -8.09
C VAL A 60 -11.32 10.10 -8.91
N THR A 61 -10.02 9.86 -9.08
CA THR A 61 -9.48 8.62 -9.64
C THR A 61 -8.82 7.74 -8.56
N ILE A 62 -8.67 6.45 -8.85
CA ILE A 62 -7.95 5.49 -8.02
C ILE A 62 -6.66 5.10 -8.73
N ILE A 63 -5.57 5.04 -7.96
CA ILE A 63 -4.31 4.43 -8.38
C ILE A 63 -4.02 3.26 -7.45
N THR A 64 -4.06 2.04 -7.97
CA THR A 64 -3.82 0.82 -7.20
C THR A 64 -2.49 0.17 -7.58
N THR A 65 -1.99 -0.68 -6.70
CA THR A 65 -0.85 -1.57 -6.98
C THR A 65 -1.28 -3.02 -7.16
N ALA A 66 -2.59 -3.32 -7.12
CA ALA A 66 -3.13 -4.64 -7.45
C ALA A 66 -3.00 -4.92 -8.95
N ALA A 67 -2.99 -6.20 -9.34
CA ALA A 67 -2.87 -6.63 -10.73
C ALA A 67 -4.21 -7.20 -11.23
N PRO A 68 -4.59 -7.00 -12.51
CA PRO A 68 -5.72 -7.71 -13.10
C PRO A 68 -5.48 -9.22 -13.05
N TYR A 69 -6.52 -9.99 -12.71
CA TYR A 69 -6.46 -11.44 -12.77
C TYR A 69 -6.22 -11.91 -14.21
N ASP A 70 -5.27 -12.83 -14.38
CA ASP A 70 -4.95 -13.45 -15.67
C ASP A 70 -4.92 -14.98 -15.50
N PRO A 71 -5.90 -15.72 -16.05
CA PRO A 71 -5.98 -17.18 -15.86
C PRO A 71 -4.77 -17.93 -16.44
N THR A 72 -3.96 -17.30 -17.31
CA THR A 72 -2.77 -17.90 -17.89
C THR A 72 -1.55 -17.84 -16.95
N LYS A 73 -1.62 -17.05 -15.87
CA LYS A 73 -0.50 -16.77 -14.97
C LYS A 73 -0.51 -17.59 -13.68
N GLY A 74 -1.20 -18.73 -13.69
CA GLY A 74 -1.29 -19.63 -12.53
C GLY A 74 -2.13 -19.06 -11.39
N ASP A 75 -2.01 -19.69 -10.23
CA ASP A 75 -2.86 -19.35 -9.07
C ASP A 75 -2.57 -17.93 -8.54
N GLN A 76 -3.66 -17.18 -8.34
CA GLN A 76 -3.71 -15.81 -7.85
C GLN A 76 -4.82 -15.61 -6.82
N GLY A 77 -5.50 -16.69 -6.43
CA GLY A 77 -6.66 -16.66 -5.55
C GLY A 77 -6.31 -16.58 -4.05
N PRO A 78 -7.32 -16.69 -3.18
CA PRO A 78 -7.13 -16.77 -1.74
C PRO A 78 -6.14 -17.87 -1.35
N GLY A 79 -5.17 -17.52 -0.51
CA GLY A 79 -4.12 -18.46 -0.08
C GLY A 79 -3.02 -18.74 -1.11
N ALA A 80 -3.06 -18.14 -2.30
CA ALA A 80 -2.04 -18.33 -3.32
C ALA A 80 -0.64 -17.92 -2.82
N ALA A 81 0.36 -18.71 -3.22
CA ALA A 81 1.76 -18.38 -2.97
C ALA A 81 2.18 -17.06 -3.63
N TYR A 82 3.40 -16.59 -3.32
CA TYR A 82 3.97 -15.45 -4.05
C TYR A 82 4.11 -15.79 -5.53
N ASN A 83 3.42 -15.03 -6.39
CA ASN A 83 3.37 -15.27 -7.83
C ASN A 83 3.94 -14.08 -8.61
N GLY A 84 5.26 -14.03 -8.79
CA GLY A 84 5.91 -13.00 -9.59
C GLY A 84 5.50 -12.98 -11.08
N GLY A 85 4.95 -14.09 -11.61
CA GLY A 85 4.45 -14.18 -12.98
C GLY A 85 3.20 -13.31 -13.21
N ALA A 86 2.34 -13.19 -12.20
CA ALA A 86 1.14 -12.34 -12.19
C ALA A 86 1.44 -10.82 -12.17
N LYS A 87 2.72 -10.44 -12.06
CA LYS A 87 3.12 -9.03 -12.05
C LYS A 87 2.89 -8.36 -13.40
N PHE A 88 2.63 -7.05 -13.36
CA PHE A 88 2.62 -6.14 -14.49
C PHE A 88 3.78 -5.14 -14.37
N TYR A 89 4.33 -4.72 -15.51
CA TYR A 89 5.56 -3.93 -15.59
C TYR A 89 5.37 -2.55 -16.23
N GLN A 90 4.19 -2.27 -16.76
CA GLN A 90 3.78 -1.00 -17.36
C GLN A 90 2.52 -0.51 -16.67
N VAL A 91 2.27 0.79 -16.68
CA VAL A 91 1.02 1.34 -16.18
C VAL A 91 -0.13 0.76 -17.00
N TYR A 92 -1.16 0.26 -16.32
CA TYR A 92 -2.40 -0.16 -16.96
C TYR A 92 -3.55 0.75 -16.52
N ASP A 93 -4.63 0.74 -17.29
CA ASP A 93 -5.88 1.40 -16.95
C ASP A 93 -7.06 0.42 -17.01
N GLY A 94 -8.13 0.72 -16.28
CA GLY A 94 -9.38 -0.04 -16.32
C GLY A 94 -10.60 0.87 -16.21
N ASP A 95 -11.67 0.52 -16.92
CA ASP A 95 -12.92 1.27 -16.98
C ASP A 95 -13.71 1.17 -15.67
N THR A 96 -13.88 2.28 -14.96
CA THR A 96 -14.58 2.32 -13.66
C THR A 96 -16.07 2.00 -13.72
N ALA A 97 -16.66 1.95 -14.92
CA ALA A 97 -18.04 1.50 -15.12
C ALA A 97 -18.20 -0.03 -15.09
N LEU A 98 -17.10 -0.78 -15.15
CA LEU A 98 -17.09 -2.25 -15.19
C LEU A 98 -16.64 -2.85 -13.85
N PRO A 99 -17.08 -4.09 -13.54
CA PRO A 99 -16.47 -4.86 -12.46
C PRO A 99 -15.04 -5.27 -12.83
N HIS A 100 -14.13 -5.23 -11.85
CA HIS A 100 -12.73 -5.63 -12.03
C HIS A 100 -12.33 -6.69 -11.02
N ASP A 101 -11.71 -7.76 -11.53
CA ASP A 101 -11.07 -8.77 -10.71
C ASP A 101 -9.58 -8.42 -10.56
N LEU A 102 -9.23 -7.74 -9.46
CA LEU A 102 -7.85 -7.38 -9.13
C LEU A 102 -7.33 -8.24 -7.97
N ARG A 103 -6.06 -8.66 -8.08
CA ARG A 103 -5.39 -9.59 -7.18
C ARG A 103 -4.06 -9.03 -6.68
N ILE A 104 -3.64 -9.52 -5.51
CA ILE A 104 -2.41 -9.10 -4.83
C ILE A 104 -1.38 -10.23 -4.68
N SER A 105 -1.58 -11.40 -5.32
CA SER A 105 -0.65 -12.53 -5.23
C SER A 105 0.77 -12.21 -5.74
N HIS A 106 0.91 -11.24 -6.65
CA HIS A 106 2.17 -10.82 -7.24
C HIS A 106 3.10 -10.02 -6.32
N ILE A 107 2.63 -9.66 -5.12
CA ILE A 107 3.33 -8.81 -4.16
C ILE A 107 3.47 -9.48 -2.79
N GLY A 108 4.39 -8.94 -1.98
CA GLY A 108 4.66 -9.39 -0.61
C GLY A 108 3.72 -8.75 0.39
N TYR A 109 2.41 -8.99 0.28
CA TYR A 109 1.43 -8.66 1.32
C TYR A 109 1.49 -9.67 2.48
N ASP A 110 0.81 -9.36 3.59
CA ASP A 110 0.77 -10.24 4.76
C ASP A 110 -0.20 -11.41 4.52
N ARG A 111 0.33 -12.54 4.04
CA ARG A 111 -0.44 -13.76 3.77
C ARG A 111 -0.92 -14.49 5.03
N LYS A 112 -0.35 -14.19 6.21
CA LYS A 112 -0.77 -14.85 7.45
C LYS A 112 -2.08 -14.27 7.93
N HIS A 113 -2.24 -12.96 7.82
CA HIS A 113 -3.41 -12.24 8.34
C HIS A 113 -4.38 -11.76 7.26
N THR A 114 -3.98 -11.73 5.99
CA THR A 114 -4.83 -11.32 4.88
C THR A 114 -5.31 -12.53 4.07
N THR A 115 -6.62 -12.72 4.01
CA THR A 115 -7.24 -13.86 3.31
C THR A 115 -7.21 -13.71 1.78
N ALA A 116 -7.09 -12.48 1.27
CA ALA A 116 -7.18 -12.15 -0.15
C ALA A 116 -8.50 -12.60 -0.82
N THR A 117 -9.59 -12.64 -0.04
CA THR A 117 -10.94 -13.00 -0.52
C THR A 117 -11.82 -11.82 -0.90
N ASP A 118 -11.38 -10.59 -0.58
CA ASP A 118 -12.17 -9.37 -0.79
C ASP A 118 -11.33 -8.24 -1.40
N ASN A 119 -11.56 -8.00 -2.70
CA ASN A 119 -10.90 -6.95 -3.47
C ASN A 119 -11.19 -5.53 -2.92
N GLY A 120 -12.30 -5.34 -2.19
CA GLY A 120 -12.64 -4.06 -1.58
C GLY A 120 -11.58 -3.54 -0.58
N THR A 121 -10.70 -4.42 -0.09
CA THR A 121 -9.62 -4.07 0.86
C THR A 121 -8.36 -3.52 0.19
N TRP A 122 -8.21 -3.64 -1.13
CA TRP A 122 -7.09 -3.08 -1.91
C TRP A 122 -7.51 -2.33 -3.19
N PHE A 123 -8.81 -2.28 -3.46
CA PHE A 123 -9.40 -1.58 -4.58
C PHE A 123 -10.78 -0.99 -4.20
N PRO A 124 -10.82 0.22 -3.59
CA PRO A 124 -12.03 0.79 -3.01
C PRO A 124 -13.02 1.36 -4.05
N LEU A 125 -12.98 0.91 -5.31
CA LEU A 125 -13.90 1.39 -6.36
C LEU A 125 -15.38 1.27 -5.95
N PRO A 126 -15.85 0.16 -5.34
CA PRO A 126 -17.24 0.08 -4.89
C PRO A 126 -17.62 1.17 -3.87
N GLN A 127 -16.70 1.53 -2.96
CA GLN A 127 -16.95 2.59 -1.96
C GLN A 127 -16.88 3.97 -2.61
N LEU A 128 -16.00 4.18 -3.59
CA LEU A 128 -15.91 5.45 -4.31
C LEU A 128 -17.17 5.71 -5.16
N LEU A 129 -17.72 4.66 -5.79
CA LEU A 129 -19.00 4.74 -6.50
C LEU A 129 -20.16 5.05 -5.55
N LYS A 130 -20.18 4.49 -4.34
CA LYS A 130 -21.15 4.85 -3.30
C LYS A 130 -20.99 6.29 -2.83
N ALA A 131 -19.76 6.78 -2.67
CA ALA A 131 -19.49 8.17 -2.31
C ALA A 131 -20.01 9.14 -3.39
N LYS A 132 -19.85 8.81 -4.67
CA LYS A 132 -20.46 9.55 -5.79
C LYS A 132 -21.98 9.54 -5.69
N ALA A 133 -22.59 8.37 -5.51
CA ALA A 133 -24.05 8.25 -5.41
C ALA A 133 -24.63 9.05 -4.23
N ALA A 134 -23.86 9.20 -3.14
CA ALA A 134 -24.22 10.00 -1.98
C ALA A 134 -23.91 11.51 -2.14
N GLY A 135 -23.34 11.95 -3.26
CA GLY A 135 -22.93 13.35 -3.48
C GLY A 135 -21.71 13.79 -2.66
N ARG A 136 -21.02 12.85 -2.00
CA ARG A 136 -19.80 13.12 -1.21
C ARG A 136 -18.65 13.56 -2.11
N ILE A 137 -18.60 13.00 -3.32
CA ILE A 137 -17.74 13.42 -4.42
C ILE A 137 -18.57 13.77 -5.65
N GLY A 138 -18.05 14.63 -6.52
CA GLY A 138 -18.77 15.04 -7.74
C GLY A 138 -18.84 13.94 -8.79
N ASP A 139 -17.73 13.25 -9.03
CA ASP A 139 -17.67 12.18 -10.03
C ASP A 139 -16.54 11.17 -9.75
N VAL A 140 -16.61 10.01 -10.39
CA VAL A 140 -15.51 9.04 -10.47
C VAL A 140 -14.87 9.19 -11.86
N ALA A 141 -13.55 9.23 -11.93
CA ALA A 141 -12.85 9.31 -13.21
C ALA A 141 -13.19 8.09 -14.08
N PRO A 142 -13.31 8.22 -15.42
CA PRO A 142 -13.69 7.10 -16.29
C PRO A 142 -12.75 5.90 -16.13
N ARG A 143 -11.48 6.13 -15.79
CA ARG A 143 -10.52 5.07 -15.54
C ARG A 143 -9.85 5.18 -14.18
N PHE A 144 -9.46 4.02 -13.66
CA PHE A 144 -8.46 3.88 -12.61
C PHE A 144 -7.14 3.40 -13.21
N PHE A 145 -6.04 3.53 -12.47
CA PHE A 145 -4.70 3.20 -12.96
C PHE A 145 -3.98 2.19 -12.06
N GLY A 146 -3.24 1.29 -12.67
CA GLY A 146 -2.32 0.39 -11.99
C GLY A 146 -0.89 0.92 -12.01
N ALA A 147 -0.31 1.17 -10.84
CA ALA A 147 1.09 1.59 -10.71
C ALA A 147 2.02 0.37 -10.53
N PRO A 148 2.94 0.09 -11.47
CA PRO A 148 3.80 -1.09 -11.39
C PRO A 148 4.85 -0.94 -10.28
N THR A 149 5.12 -2.03 -9.56
CA THR A 149 5.98 -2.03 -8.36
C THR A 149 7.34 -2.63 -8.66
N ASN A 150 8.15 -1.93 -9.46
CA ASN A 150 9.38 -2.48 -10.05
C ASN A 150 10.66 -2.36 -9.22
N ARG A 151 10.57 -1.89 -7.96
CA ARG A 151 11.72 -1.65 -7.06
C ARG A 151 12.80 -0.70 -7.63
N SER A 152 12.48 0.01 -8.72
CA SER A 152 13.36 0.96 -9.39
C SER A 152 12.80 2.36 -9.19
N HIS A 153 13.44 3.16 -8.34
CA HIS A 153 13.05 4.56 -8.14
C HIS A 153 13.04 5.33 -9.46
N ARG A 154 14.07 5.10 -10.28
CA ARG A 154 14.24 5.76 -11.58
C ARG A 154 13.08 5.47 -12.53
N VAL A 155 12.67 4.21 -12.67
CA VAL A 155 11.54 3.86 -13.56
C VAL A 155 10.24 4.47 -13.04
N THR A 156 10.02 4.45 -11.72
CA THR A 156 8.83 5.08 -11.14
C THR A 156 8.81 6.60 -11.34
N LEU A 157 9.95 7.28 -11.16
CA LEU A 157 10.05 8.74 -11.29
C LEU A 157 10.04 9.23 -12.74
N ASP A 158 10.75 8.53 -13.63
CA ASP A 158 10.99 8.99 -15.00
C ASP A 158 9.96 8.43 -15.99
N THR A 159 9.18 7.42 -15.61
CA THR A 159 8.25 6.72 -16.53
C THR A 159 6.88 6.53 -15.92
N ASP A 160 6.75 5.76 -14.83
CA ASP A 160 5.43 5.34 -14.34
C ASP A 160 4.61 6.53 -13.82
N ALA A 161 5.21 7.40 -13.00
CA ALA A 161 4.50 8.55 -12.43
C ALA A 161 4.13 9.62 -13.48
N PRO A 162 5.02 10.01 -14.42
CA PRO A 162 4.64 10.85 -15.55
C PRO A 162 3.52 10.28 -16.42
N GLU A 163 3.53 8.96 -16.68
CA GLU A 163 2.47 8.32 -17.45
C GLU A 163 1.13 8.35 -16.70
N ILE A 164 1.12 8.06 -15.39
CA ILE A 164 -0.08 8.16 -14.56
C ILE A 164 -0.61 9.60 -14.55
N LEU A 165 0.26 10.60 -14.41
CA LEU A 165 -0.13 12.01 -14.49
C LEU A 165 -0.81 12.34 -15.82
N ALA A 166 -0.20 11.96 -16.94
CA ALA A 166 -0.76 12.21 -18.27
C ALA A 166 -2.16 11.59 -18.43
N ARG A 167 -2.36 10.38 -17.90
CA ARG A 167 -3.66 9.70 -17.90
C ARG A 167 -4.69 10.39 -16.98
N CYS A 168 -4.28 10.83 -15.78
CA CYS A 168 -5.13 11.60 -14.89
C CYS A 168 -5.60 12.91 -15.54
N LEU A 169 -4.70 13.62 -16.22
CA LEU A 169 -5.01 14.85 -16.95
C LEU A 169 -5.97 14.60 -18.11
N ALA A 170 -5.75 13.54 -18.90
CA ALA A 170 -6.64 13.15 -19.98
C ALA A 170 -8.07 12.86 -19.48
N ASP A 171 -8.19 12.23 -18.31
CA ASP A 171 -9.46 11.87 -17.68
C ASP A 171 -10.09 13.03 -16.88
N LYS A 172 -9.41 14.18 -16.83
CA LYS A 172 -9.77 15.36 -16.05
C LYS A 172 -9.97 15.03 -14.56
N ALA A 173 -9.15 14.13 -14.02
CA ALA A 173 -9.15 13.82 -12.60
C ALA A 173 -8.70 15.06 -11.81
N ASP A 174 -9.52 15.47 -10.85
CA ASP A 174 -9.21 16.59 -9.95
C ASP A 174 -8.42 16.12 -8.73
N VAL A 175 -8.60 14.86 -8.33
CA VAL A 175 -8.04 14.27 -7.11
C VAL A 175 -7.68 12.80 -7.34
N ALA A 176 -6.61 12.32 -6.70
CA ALA A 176 -6.20 10.92 -6.74
C ALA A 176 -6.19 10.24 -5.36
N VAL A 177 -6.77 9.05 -5.28
CA VAL A 177 -6.66 8.14 -4.12
C VAL A 177 -5.72 7.00 -4.48
N LEU A 178 -4.62 6.84 -3.72
CA LEU A 178 -3.61 5.82 -3.98
C LEU A 178 -3.68 4.69 -2.95
N VAL A 179 -3.64 3.44 -3.42
CA VAL A 179 -3.83 2.23 -2.60
C VAL A 179 -2.68 1.22 -2.77
N PRO A 180 -1.61 1.33 -1.97
CA PRO A 180 -0.52 0.37 -1.90
C PRO A 180 -0.86 -0.87 -1.05
N ASN A 181 -0.29 -2.04 -1.39
CA ASN A 181 -0.64 -3.31 -0.71
C ASN A 181 0.54 -4.10 -0.12
N CYS A 182 1.76 -3.61 -0.28
CA CYS A 182 3.01 -4.24 0.16
C CYS A 182 4.07 -3.17 0.48
N PRO A 183 5.24 -3.50 1.07
CA PRO A 183 6.22 -2.49 1.47
C PRO A 183 6.72 -1.64 0.29
N VAL A 184 7.13 -2.29 -0.80
CA VAL A 184 7.58 -1.60 -2.03
C VAL A 184 6.44 -0.83 -2.69
N CYS A 185 5.21 -1.35 -2.59
CA CYS A 185 4.02 -0.71 -3.13
C CYS A 185 3.80 0.67 -2.48
N HIS A 186 4.00 0.77 -1.16
CA HIS A 186 3.90 2.04 -0.43
C HIS A 186 4.94 3.05 -0.90
N GLN A 187 6.17 2.61 -1.16
CA GLN A 187 7.18 3.49 -1.75
C GLN A 187 6.79 3.94 -3.17
N THR A 188 6.30 3.02 -4.02
CA THR A 188 5.86 3.37 -5.37
C THR A 188 4.74 4.40 -5.33
N THR A 189 3.69 4.19 -4.52
CA THR A 189 2.59 5.16 -4.41
C THR A 189 3.04 6.46 -3.77
N ALA A 190 3.99 6.46 -2.83
CA ALA A 190 4.57 7.69 -2.31
C ALA A 190 5.25 8.52 -3.41
N LEU A 191 6.05 7.90 -4.26
CA LEU A 191 6.70 8.59 -5.38
C LEU A 191 5.67 9.12 -6.40
N VAL A 192 4.63 8.33 -6.72
CA VAL A 192 3.55 8.76 -7.61
C VAL A 192 2.76 9.93 -7.01
N ALA A 193 2.35 9.84 -5.74
CA ALA A 193 1.60 10.91 -5.05
C ALA A 193 2.37 12.22 -5.04
N ARG A 194 3.67 12.18 -4.71
CA ARG A 194 4.55 13.36 -4.80
C ARG A 194 4.57 13.96 -6.21
N HIS A 195 4.71 13.12 -7.23
CA HIS A 195 4.73 13.58 -8.62
C HIS A 195 3.40 14.23 -9.02
N LEU A 196 2.27 13.65 -8.64
CA LEU A 196 0.93 14.21 -8.92
C LEU A 196 0.73 15.57 -8.25
N GLU A 197 1.12 15.70 -6.98
CA GLU A 197 0.93 16.94 -6.23
C GLU A 197 1.85 18.06 -6.72
N ALA A 198 3.10 17.74 -7.08
CA ALA A 198 4.00 18.69 -7.72
C ALA A 198 3.47 19.21 -9.07
N ASN A 199 2.55 18.47 -9.70
CA ASN A 199 1.94 18.79 -10.99
C ASN A 199 0.45 19.15 -10.87
N GLY A 200 -0.01 19.51 -9.68
CA GLY A 200 -1.30 20.16 -9.50
C GLY A 200 -2.51 19.23 -9.37
N ILE A 201 -2.31 17.93 -9.06
CA ILE A 201 -3.37 16.99 -8.68
C ILE A 201 -3.22 16.64 -7.19
N PRO A 202 -4.08 17.17 -6.30
CA PRO A 202 -4.19 16.73 -4.91
C PRO A 202 -4.36 15.22 -4.80
N SER A 203 -3.72 14.63 -3.79
CA SER A 203 -3.71 13.19 -3.60
C SER A 203 -3.76 12.79 -2.12
N VAL A 204 -4.20 11.56 -1.88
CA VAL A 204 -4.11 10.91 -0.57
C VAL A 204 -3.73 9.45 -0.75
N ILE A 205 -2.84 8.97 0.10
CA ILE A 205 -2.49 7.55 0.17
C ILE A 205 -3.29 6.90 1.28
N MET A 206 -4.02 5.84 0.99
CA MET A 206 -4.62 4.93 1.98
C MET A 206 -3.68 3.74 2.15
N GLY A 207 -3.05 3.57 3.32
CA GLY A 207 -2.03 2.52 3.46
C GLY A 207 -1.71 2.10 4.89
N CYS A 208 -0.92 1.03 5.01
CA CYS A 208 -0.57 0.41 6.28
C CYS A 208 0.92 0.54 6.67
N ALA A 209 1.83 0.84 5.74
CA ALA A 209 3.26 0.94 6.05
C ALA A 209 3.66 2.37 6.43
N LYS A 210 3.38 2.76 7.68
CA LYS A 210 3.58 4.13 8.18
C LYS A 210 5.01 4.63 7.98
N ASP A 211 5.98 3.85 8.45
CA ASP A 211 7.39 4.24 8.41
C ASP A 211 7.90 4.46 6.97
N ILE A 212 7.49 3.63 6.01
CA ILE A 212 7.86 3.78 4.58
C ILE A 212 7.25 5.05 3.98
N ILE A 213 5.97 5.32 4.26
CA ILE A 213 5.27 6.47 3.70
C ILE A 213 5.79 7.78 4.28
N GLU A 214 5.97 7.85 5.60
CA GLU A 214 6.50 9.04 6.27
C GLU A 214 7.96 9.29 5.87
N HIS A 215 8.78 8.23 5.73
CA HIS A 215 10.15 8.37 5.25
C HIS A 215 10.23 8.90 3.81
N ALA A 216 9.28 8.54 2.95
CA ALA A 216 9.22 9.08 1.59
C ALA A 216 8.66 10.52 1.52
N ALA A 217 8.26 11.11 2.65
CA ALA A 217 7.57 12.40 2.81
C ALA A 217 6.44 12.58 1.78
N VAL A 218 5.22 12.19 2.12
CA VAL A 218 4.06 12.33 1.21
C VAL A 218 3.21 13.54 1.59
N PRO A 219 2.39 14.08 0.67
CA PRO A 219 1.52 15.20 0.99
C PRO A 219 0.48 14.86 2.06
N ARG A 220 -0.24 13.75 1.86
CA ARG A 220 -1.32 13.28 2.74
C ARG A 220 -1.31 11.76 2.84
N PHE A 221 -1.39 11.25 4.06
CA PHE A 221 -1.42 9.82 4.34
C PHE A 221 -2.52 9.46 5.34
N LEU A 222 -3.47 8.61 4.92
CA LEU A 222 -4.34 7.90 5.85
C LEU A 222 -3.66 6.59 6.24
N PHE A 223 -3.24 6.51 7.49
CA PHE A 223 -2.63 5.33 8.09
C PHE A 223 -3.70 4.41 8.70
N SER A 224 -3.82 3.20 8.15
CA SER A 224 -4.55 2.09 8.77
C SER A 224 -3.56 1.09 9.35
N ASP A 225 -3.59 0.88 10.66
CA ASP A 225 -2.68 -0.05 11.34
C ASP A 225 -3.17 -1.51 11.21
N PHE A 226 -3.22 -1.96 9.96
CA PHE A 226 -3.69 -3.28 9.52
C PHE A 226 -2.57 -4.07 8.84
N PRO A 227 -2.71 -5.40 8.71
CA PRO A 227 -1.80 -6.20 7.89
C PRO A 227 -1.74 -5.69 6.45
N LEU A 228 -0.54 -5.73 5.87
CA LEU A 228 -0.32 -5.36 4.47
C LEU A 228 -1.25 -6.15 3.55
N GLY A 229 -1.92 -5.45 2.64
CA GLY A 229 -2.96 -6.02 1.78
C GLY A 229 -4.37 -5.56 2.13
N ASN A 230 -4.56 -4.82 3.22
CA ASN A 230 -5.88 -4.34 3.67
C ASN A 230 -5.96 -2.81 3.78
N SER A 231 -5.27 -2.09 2.89
CA SER A 231 -5.12 -0.63 2.96
C SER A 231 -6.44 0.15 2.83
N ALA A 232 -7.48 -0.46 2.27
CA ALA A 232 -8.78 0.15 2.04
C ALA A 232 -9.89 -0.33 2.99
N GLY A 233 -9.53 -0.98 4.09
CA GLY A 233 -10.47 -1.45 5.11
C GLY A 233 -10.36 -2.95 5.37
N LYS A 234 -11.12 -3.43 6.35
CA LYS A 234 -11.17 -4.87 6.70
C LYS A 234 -11.92 -5.68 5.63
N PRO A 235 -11.51 -6.95 5.40
CA PRO A 235 -12.21 -7.83 4.47
C PRO A 235 -13.61 -8.14 4.96
N HIS A 236 -14.59 -8.10 4.05
CA HIS A 236 -16.01 -8.38 4.29
C HIS A 236 -16.70 -7.45 5.29
N ASP A 237 -16.05 -6.35 5.69
CA ASP A 237 -16.61 -5.33 6.56
C ASP A 237 -16.83 -4.04 5.76
N LEU A 238 -18.02 -3.91 5.19
CA LEU A 238 -18.40 -2.75 4.38
C LEU A 238 -18.37 -1.44 5.16
N SER A 239 -18.59 -1.48 6.48
CA SER A 239 -18.53 -0.31 7.35
C SER A 239 -17.09 0.16 7.51
N SER A 240 -16.17 -0.76 7.80
CA SER A 240 -14.74 -0.47 7.84
C SER A 240 -14.23 0.12 6.53
N GLN A 241 -14.64 -0.44 5.38
CA GLN A 241 -14.23 0.05 4.06
C GLN A 241 -14.79 1.45 3.77
N ALA A 242 -16.07 1.69 4.07
CA ALA A 242 -16.69 2.99 3.90
C ALA A 242 -16.03 4.06 4.80
N GLN A 243 -15.79 3.73 6.08
CA GLN A 243 -15.13 4.63 7.01
C GLN A 243 -13.69 4.93 6.59
N THR A 244 -12.95 3.93 6.10
CA THR A 244 -11.57 4.14 5.63
C THR A 244 -11.54 5.09 4.44
N LEU A 245 -12.46 4.95 3.48
CA LEU A 245 -12.56 5.90 2.38
C LEU A 245 -12.96 7.31 2.87
N GLU A 246 -13.94 7.42 3.75
CA GLU A 246 -14.40 8.71 4.26
C GLU A 246 -13.29 9.47 5.00
N LEU A 247 -12.46 8.78 5.80
CA LEU A 247 -11.30 9.37 6.46
C LEU A 247 -10.28 9.90 5.44
N ALA A 248 -10.07 9.19 4.32
CA ALA A 248 -9.18 9.65 3.25
C ALA A 248 -9.71 10.90 2.55
N LEU A 249 -11.03 10.95 2.28
CA LEU A 249 -11.70 12.12 1.72
C LEU A 249 -11.68 13.31 2.69
N THR A 250 -11.91 13.06 3.98
CA THR A 250 -11.79 14.08 5.03
C THR A 250 -10.36 14.62 5.13
N LEU A 251 -9.35 13.75 5.03
CA LEU A 251 -7.94 14.18 5.05
C LEU A 251 -7.60 15.07 3.83
N LEU A 252 -8.14 14.76 2.65
CA LEU A 252 -7.98 15.61 1.46
C LEU A 252 -8.48 17.04 1.71
N GLU A 253 -9.59 17.20 2.43
CA GLU A 253 -10.22 18.49 2.73
C GLU A 253 -9.57 19.22 3.91
N SER A 254 -9.12 18.49 4.93
CA SER A 254 -8.71 19.06 6.22
C SER A 254 -7.20 19.27 6.38
N ALA A 255 -6.36 18.61 5.57
CA ALA A 255 -4.91 18.79 5.67
C ALA A 255 -4.52 20.25 5.37
N SER A 256 -3.83 20.88 6.32
CA SER A 256 -3.35 22.27 6.20
C SER A 256 -2.00 22.40 5.49
N GLY A 257 -1.30 21.28 5.27
CA GLY A 257 0.02 21.27 4.64
C GLY A 257 0.54 19.86 4.30
N PRO A 258 1.73 19.77 3.67
CA PRO A 258 2.37 18.51 3.34
C PRO A 258 2.70 17.69 4.59
N GLN A 259 3.01 16.39 4.38
CA GLN A 259 3.42 15.48 5.45
C GLN A 259 2.37 15.33 6.56
N THR A 260 1.09 15.46 6.19
CA THR A 260 -0.03 15.23 7.11
C THR A 260 -0.39 13.74 7.13
N THR A 261 -0.15 13.09 8.26
CA THR A 261 -0.62 11.71 8.53
C THR A 261 -1.87 11.76 9.41
N MET A 262 -2.98 11.17 8.95
CA MET A 262 -4.15 10.87 9.76
C MET A 262 -4.12 9.40 10.16
N GLN A 263 -4.25 9.11 11.45
CA GLN A 263 -4.40 7.73 11.92
C GLN A 263 -5.87 7.32 11.91
N SER A 264 -6.16 6.20 11.26
CA SER A 264 -7.47 5.55 11.33
C SER A 264 -7.72 5.07 12.77
N PRO A 265 -8.91 5.30 13.34
CA PRO A 265 -9.28 4.79 14.67
C PRO A 265 -9.60 3.29 14.64
N LEU A 266 -9.75 2.69 13.46
CA LEU A 266 -10.07 1.28 13.33
C LEU A 266 -8.87 0.43 13.74
N ARG A 267 -9.10 -0.52 14.65
CA ARG A 267 -8.12 -1.56 15.02
C ARG A 267 -8.33 -2.81 14.19
N TRP A 268 -7.26 -3.46 13.72
CA TRP A 268 -7.36 -4.74 12.99
C TRP A 268 -8.08 -5.80 13.84
N SER A 269 -7.58 -5.98 15.05
CA SER A 269 -8.05 -6.88 16.09
C SER A 269 -7.84 -6.24 17.46
N GLU A 270 -8.49 -6.79 18.49
CA GLU A 270 -8.24 -6.37 19.88
C GLU A 270 -6.79 -6.66 20.27
N ASP A 271 -6.34 -7.90 20.03
CA ASP A 271 -4.95 -8.32 20.21
C ASP A 271 -4.07 -7.87 19.04
N ALA A 272 -3.01 -7.11 19.35
CA ALA A 272 -2.04 -6.61 18.40
C ALA A 272 -0.89 -7.59 18.09
N SER A 273 -0.89 -8.79 18.66
CA SER A 273 0.18 -9.80 18.49
C SER A 273 0.44 -10.19 17.03
N TRP A 274 -0.55 -10.05 16.14
CA TRP A 274 -0.39 -10.22 14.69
C TRP A 274 0.76 -9.38 14.13
N LYS A 275 1.00 -8.20 14.72
CA LYS A 275 2.09 -7.30 14.35
C LYS A 275 3.44 -7.97 14.54
N LEU A 276 3.60 -8.94 15.43
CA LEU A 276 4.87 -9.64 15.66
C LEU A 276 5.27 -10.56 14.51
N ASP A 277 4.36 -10.91 13.61
CA ASP A 277 4.61 -11.93 12.59
C ASP A 277 5.39 -11.43 11.38
N TYR A 278 5.29 -10.14 11.07
CA TYR A 278 5.96 -9.58 9.90
C TYR A 278 7.48 -9.54 10.08
N ASN A 279 8.22 -10.39 9.36
CA ASN A 279 9.69 -10.39 9.26
C ASN A 279 10.43 -10.23 10.60
N ASN A 280 9.87 -10.79 11.68
CA ASN A 280 10.43 -10.65 13.01
C ASN A 280 11.40 -11.79 13.30
N VAL A 281 12.70 -11.51 13.19
CA VAL A 281 13.76 -12.50 13.41
C VAL A 281 13.70 -13.08 14.83
N ALA A 282 13.29 -12.29 15.82
CA ALA A 282 13.17 -12.76 17.21
C ALA A 282 12.08 -13.83 17.42
N GLN A 283 11.16 -13.99 16.45
CA GLN A 283 10.10 -15.00 16.49
C GLN A 283 10.44 -16.25 15.65
N LEU A 284 11.60 -16.27 14.98
CA LEU A 284 12.02 -17.41 14.15
C LEU A 284 12.91 -18.36 14.94
N SER A 285 12.64 -19.66 14.88
CA SER A 285 13.55 -20.67 15.39
C SER A 285 14.85 -20.70 14.55
N PRO A 286 15.98 -21.15 15.12
CA PRO A 286 17.22 -21.32 14.36
C PRO A 286 17.06 -22.21 13.11
N GLU A 287 16.23 -23.24 13.22
CA GLU A 287 15.90 -24.18 12.14
C GLU A 287 15.14 -23.49 11.00
N GLU A 288 14.12 -22.70 11.34
CA GLU A 288 13.34 -21.95 10.36
C GLU A 288 14.19 -20.87 9.67
N LEU A 289 15.07 -20.20 10.41
CA LEU A 289 16.00 -19.23 9.85
C LEU A 289 16.99 -19.90 8.87
N ALA A 290 17.54 -21.07 9.23
CA ALA A 290 18.42 -21.86 8.37
C ALA A 290 17.69 -22.31 7.09
N ARG A 291 16.43 -22.77 7.21
CA ARG A 291 15.59 -23.15 6.06
C ARG A 291 15.38 -21.98 5.11
N ARG A 292 15.02 -20.80 5.63
CA ARG A 292 14.81 -19.58 4.83
C ARG A 292 16.09 -19.09 4.16
N ARG A 293 17.23 -19.20 4.82
CA ARG A 293 18.54 -18.90 4.22
C ARG A 293 18.86 -19.83 3.06
N ALA A 294 18.66 -21.14 3.23
CA ALA A 294 18.87 -22.10 2.15
C ALA A 294 17.92 -21.87 0.96
N GLU A 295 16.66 -21.53 1.22
CA GLU A 295 15.69 -21.16 0.17
C GLU A 295 16.14 -19.90 -0.58
N PHE A 296 16.63 -18.89 0.14
CA PHE A 296 17.13 -17.65 -0.45
C PHE A 296 18.38 -17.86 -1.31
N ASP A 297 19.31 -18.71 -0.87
CA ASP A 297 20.51 -19.03 -1.64
C ASP A 297 20.16 -19.78 -2.93
N LYS A 298 19.19 -20.71 -2.90
CA LYS A 298 18.65 -21.35 -4.12
C LYS A 298 18.05 -20.33 -5.09
N GLN A 299 17.27 -19.37 -4.58
CA GLN A 299 16.70 -18.31 -5.42
C GLN A 299 17.79 -17.43 -6.07
N LYS A 300 18.87 -17.11 -5.34
CA LYS A 300 20.03 -16.39 -5.90
C LYS A 300 20.71 -17.17 -7.03
N GLU A 301 20.87 -18.49 -6.89
CA GLU A 301 21.47 -19.34 -7.93
C GLU A 301 20.62 -19.35 -9.20
N ILE A 302 19.31 -19.54 -9.08
CA ILE A 302 18.38 -19.49 -10.21
C ILE A 302 18.44 -18.12 -10.91
N ALA A 303 18.44 -17.03 -10.15
CA ALA A 303 18.50 -15.67 -10.70
C ALA A 303 19.85 -15.37 -11.41
N ARG A 304 20.96 -16.00 -10.99
CA ARG A 304 22.26 -15.90 -11.67
C ARG A 304 22.27 -16.71 -12.97
N GLY A 305 21.69 -17.91 -12.98
CA GLY A 305 21.55 -18.73 -14.19
C GLY A 305 20.76 -18.01 -15.30
N ASN A 306 19.67 -17.33 -14.93
CA ASN A 306 18.83 -16.57 -15.89
C ASN A 306 19.44 -15.25 -16.38
N ARG A 307 20.55 -14.77 -15.79
CA ARG A 307 21.30 -13.60 -16.29
C ARG A 307 22.48 -13.99 -17.19
N ALA A 308 22.86 -15.27 -17.19
CA ALA A 308 23.98 -15.80 -17.97
C ALA A 308 23.52 -16.53 -19.25
N ALA A 309 22.20 -16.65 -19.45
CA ALA A 309 21.53 -17.13 -20.66
C ALA A 309 20.83 -15.96 -21.37
#